data_AF-Q8VYT4-F1
#
_entry.id   AF-Q8VYT4-F1
#
_cell.length_a   1.000
_cell.length_b   1.000
_cell.length_c   1.000
_cell.angle_alpha   90.00
_cell.angle_beta   90.00
_cell.angle_gamma   90.00
#
_symmetry.space_group_name_H-M   'P 1'
#
loop_
_entity.id
_entity.type
_entity.pdbx_description
1 polymer ?
#
loop_
_entity_poly.entity_id
_entity_poly.type
_entity_poly.pdbx_seq_one_letter_code
_entity_poly.pdbx_strand_id
1 'polypeptide(L)'
;MAPRSDSQTGSSVSDGSDQSSMDPIFHLLRIVPFSFLRPPRLRLKIPSFTLPSPMTVYALILLTYFLVVSGFVYDVIVEPPGIGSTQDPTTGTIRPVVFMSGRVNGQYIIEGLSSGFMFVLGGIGIVMLDLALDKNKAKSVKASYAVAGVSSIVIAYVMSSWRKETTWREHSRIPRRSKTVDGAVLRHDEPFSLLSIPAS
;
A
#
# COMPACT_ATOMS: atom_id res chain seq x y z
N MET A 1 28.24 -53.67 -31.56
CA MET A 1 27.60 -54.45 -32.63
C MET A 1 26.24 -53.83 -32.89
N ALA A 2 26.01 -53.22 -34.05
CA ALA A 2 24.67 -52.80 -34.48
C ALA A 2 23.88 -54.03 -34.94
N PRO A 3 22.53 -53.98 -34.97
CA PRO A 3 21.86 -53.64 -36.23
C PRO A 3 20.57 -52.78 -36.09
N ARG A 4 20.12 -52.28 -37.26
CA ARG A 4 18.89 -51.52 -37.60
C ARG A 4 17.62 -52.41 -37.46
N SER A 5 16.34 -52.00 -37.54
CA SER A 5 15.63 -50.92 -38.28
C SER A 5 14.15 -50.77 -37.81
N ASP A 6 13.49 -49.72 -38.32
CA ASP A 6 12.04 -49.53 -38.59
C ASP A 6 11.04 -49.24 -37.45
N SER A 7 10.35 -48.09 -37.53
CA SER A 7 8.94 -48.01 -37.97
C SER A 7 8.27 -46.66 -37.66
N GLN A 8 7.40 -46.27 -38.59
CA GLN A 8 6.62 -45.03 -38.72
C GLN A 8 5.54 -44.83 -37.64
N THR A 9 5.30 -43.56 -37.27
CA THR A 9 3.96 -42.97 -37.06
C THR A 9 4.16 -41.44 -37.03
N GLY A 10 3.60 -40.57 -37.86
CA GLY A 10 2.37 -40.66 -38.64
C GLY A 10 1.31 -39.75 -38.01
N SER A 11 1.38 -38.43 -38.24
CA SER A 11 0.23 -37.53 -38.09
C SER A 11 0.36 -36.34 -39.05
N SER A 12 -0.23 -36.52 -40.22
CA SER A 12 -0.55 -35.54 -41.25
C SER A 12 -1.87 -34.82 -40.95
N VAL A 13 -1.95 -33.51 -41.16
CA VAL A 13 -3.10 -32.71 -41.69
C VAL A 13 -2.51 -31.31 -41.98
N SER A 14 -1.97 -31.03 -43.17
CA SER A 14 -2.62 -30.56 -44.42
C SER A 14 -3.10 -29.09 -44.39
N ASP A 15 -2.28 -28.22 -44.97
CA ASP A 15 -2.68 -26.98 -45.65
C ASP A 15 -1.50 -26.59 -46.56
N GLY A 16 -1.59 -26.22 -47.81
CA GLY A 16 -2.62 -26.30 -48.83
C GLY A 16 -1.83 -26.30 -50.15
N SER A 17 -2.39 -26.90 -51.18
CA SER A 17 -1.87 -26.94 -52.54
C SER A 17 -1.35 -25.57 -53.03
N ASP A 18 -0.09 -25.52 -53.49
CA ASP A 18 0.24 -25.05 -54.84
C ASP A 18 1.70 -25.39 -55.20
N GLN A 19 1.83 -26.51 -55.90
CA GLN A 19 2.94 -26.76 -56.80
C GLN A 19 2.78 -25.82 -58.00
N SER A 20 3.39 -24.64 -57.97
CA SER A 20 3.52 -23.80 -59.16
C SER A 20 4.80 -22.95 -59.11
N SER A 21 5.77 -23.33 -59.93
CA SER A 21 6.81 -22.46 -60.49
C SER A 21 7.47 -21.47 -59.52
N MET A 22 8.42 -21.96 -58.71
CA MET A 22 9.49 -21.09 -58.25
C MET A 22 10.44 -20.88 -59.42
N ASP A 23 10.30 -19.77 -60.15
CA ASP A 23 11.22 -19.42 -61.22
C ASP A 23 12.67 -19.39 -60.67
N PRO A 24 13.62 -20.13 -61.25
CA PRO A 24 15.00 -20.18 -60.77
C PRO A 24 15.64 -18.78 -60.78
N ILE A 25 15.13 -17.90 -61.65
CA ILE A 25 15.50 -16.49 -61.76
C ILE A 25 15.04 -15.69 -60.53
N PHE A 26 13.85 -15.96 -59.99
CA PHE A 26 13.33 -15.24 -58.82
C PHE A 26 14.09 -15.60 -57.54
N HIS A 27 14.52 -16.87 -57.43
CA HIS A 27 15.36 -17.32 -56.32
C HIS A 27 16.78 -16.75 -56.42
N LEU A 28 17.31 -16.62 -57.64
CA LEU A 28 18.59 -15.95 -57.92
C LEU A 28 18.50 -14.44 -57.60
N LEU A 29 17.42 -13.77 -58.00
CA LEU A 29 17.17 -12.35 -57.72
C LEU A 29 16.98 -12.05 -56.22
N ARG A 30 16.58 -13.05 -55.43
CA ARG A 30 16.48 -12.95 -53.96
C ARG A 30 17.76 -13.37 -53.23
N ILE A 31 18.67 -14.11 -53.85
CA ILE A 31 19.92 -14.54 -53.20
C ILE A 31 21.07 -13.58 -53.53
N VAL A 32 21.15 -13.10 -54.78
CA VAL A 32 22.25 -12.23 -55.25
C VAL A 32 22.36 -10.91 -54.46
N PRO A 33 21.28 -10.13 -54.20
CA PRO A 33 21.42 -8.91 -53.42
C PRO A 33 21.72 -9.21 -51.94
N PHE A 34 21.15 -10.26 -51.35
CA PHE A 34 21.35 -10.61 -49.94
C PHE A 34 22.69 -11.33 -49.66
N SER A 35 23.36 -11.85 -50.69
CA SER A 35 24.72 -12.38 -50.58
C SER A 35 25.78 -11.28 -50.61
N PHE A 36 25.49 -10.12 -51.22
CA PHE A 36 26.37 -8.95 -51.22
C PHE A 36 26.14 -8.07 -49.98
N LEU A 37 24.89 -8.00 -49.49
CA LEU A 37 24.56 -7.36 -48.22
C LEU A 37 24.99 -8.25 -47.06
N ARG A 38 26.27 -8.20 -46.70
CA ARG A 38 26.73 -8.75 -45.42
C ARG A 38 26.02 -7.96 -44.31
N PRO A 39 25.13 -8.58 -43.51
CA PRO A 39 24.42 -7.85 -42.46
C PRO A 39 25.48 -7.20 -41.55
N PRO A 40 25.42 -5.87 -41.35
CA PRO A 40 26.40 -5.18 -40.53
C PRO A 40 26.39 -5.85 -39.16
N ARG A 41 27.58 -6.06 -38.57
CA ARG A 41 27.69 -6.53 -37.18
C ARG A 41 27.11 -5.44 -36.28
N LEU A 42 25.79 -5.44 -36.11
CA LEU A 42 25.06 -4.55 -35.25
C LEU A 42 25.43 -4.91 -33.81
N ARG A 43 26.55 -4.36 -33.34
CA ARG A 43 26.84 -4.21 -31.91
C ARG A 43 25.93 -3.13 -31.36
N LEU A 44 24.63 -3.40 -31.37
CA LEU A 44 23.63 -2.61 -30.68
C LEU A 44 23.97 -2.70 -29.19
N LYS A 45 24.63 -1.66 -28.70
CA LYS A 45 24.86 -1.43 -27.29
C LYS A 45 23.49 -1.08 -26.72
N ILE A 46 22.73 -2.10 -26.36
CA ILE A 46 21.43 -1.93 -25.71
C ILE A 46 21.71 -1.04 -24.49
N PRO A 47 21.03 0.09 -24.32
CA PRO A 47 21.22 0.92 -23.15
C PRO A 47 20.90 0.06 -21.93
N SER A 48 21.92 -0.42 -21.23
CA SER A 48 21.76 -1.12 -19.97
C SER A 48 21.32 -0.07 -18.95
N PHE A 49 20.03 -0.05 -18.62
CA PHE A 49 19.56 0.72 -17.49
C PHE A 49 20.29 0.20 -16.25
N THR A 50 21.08 1.05 -15.61
CA THR A 50 21.72 0.68 -14.34
C THR A 50 20.63 0.46 -13.31
N LEU A 51 20.49 -0.78 -12.83
CA LEU A 51 19.50 -1.09 -11.81
C LEU A 51 19.87 -0.35 -10.52
N PRO A 52 18.89 0.23 -9.80
CA PRO A 52 19.14 0.89 -8.53
C PRO A 52 19.65 -0.11 -7.49
N SER A 53 20.46 0.37 -6.53
CA SER A 53 20.93 -0.45 -5.42
C SER A 53 19.76 -0.99 -4.60
N PRO A 54 19.84 -2.24 -4.08
CA PRO A 54 18.81 -2.81 -3.21
C PRO A 54 18.44 -1.89 -2.02
N MET A 55 19.40 -1.14 -1.46
CA MET A 55 19.14 -0.20 -0.37
C MET A 55 18.34 1.03 -0.82
N THR A 56 18.54 1.48 -2.06
CA THR A 56 17.73 2.57 -2.65
C THR A 56 16.29 2.11 -2.85
N VAL A 57 16.10 0.88 -3.34
CA VAL A 57 14.75 0.30 -3.49
C VAL A 57 14.08 0.15 -2.13
N TYR A 58 14.79 -0.34 -1.11
CA TYR A 58 14.28 -0.41 0.26
C TYR A 58 13.87 0.96 0.81
N ALA A 59 14.71 1.98 0.64
CA ALA A 59 14.38 3.35 1.08
C ALA A 59 13.16 3.92 0.36
N LEU A 60 13.02 3.68 -0.95
CA LEU A 60 11.86 4.11 -1.72
C LEU A 60 10.58 3.41 -1.25
N ILE A 61 10.63 2.10 -0.98
CA ILE A 61 9.49 1.36 -0.44
C ILE A 61 9.11 1.86 0.95
N LEU A 62 10.09 2.13 1.81
CA LEU A 62 9.82 2.66 3.15
C LEU A 62 9.20 4.06 3.09
N LEU A 63 9.65 4.90 2.15
CA LEU A 63 9.10 6.23 1.91
C LEU A 63 7.66 6.16 1.35
N THR A 64 7.39 5.30 0.37
CA THR A 64 6.03 5.17 -0.17
C THR A 64 5.08 4.58 0.88
N TYR A 65 5.57 3.64 1.69
CA TYR A 65 4.82 3.11 2.82
C TYR A 65 4.48 4.20 3.84
N PHE A 66 5.44 5.06 4.20
CA PHE A 66 5.21 6.22 5.06
C PHE A 66 4.09 7.11 4.51
N LEU A 67 4.17 7.53 3.24
CA LEU A 67 3.19 8.44 2.62
C LEU A 67 1.78 7.85 2.59
N VAL A 68 1.67 6.55 2.33
CA VAL A 68 0.37 5.87 2.30
C VAL A 68 -0.22 5.76 3.71
N VAL A 69 0.57 5.30 4.69
CA VAL A 69 0.10 5.12 6.08
C VAL A 69 -0.18 6.47 6.75
N SER A 70 0.57 7.52 6.42
CA SER A 70 0.36 8.85 6.97
C SER A 70 -0.94 9.51 6.47
N GLY A 71 -1.60 8.94 5.47
CA GLY A 71 -2.80 9.52 4.88
C GLY A 71 -2.53 10.63 3.87
N PHE A 72 -1.32 10.73 3.31
CA PHE A 72 -0.95 11.79 2.37
C PHE A 72 -1.90 11.86 1.15
N VAL A 73 -2.39 10.71 0.68
CA VAL A 73 -3.38 10.65 -0.40
C VAL A 73 -4.71 11.31 0.01
N TYR A 74 -5.13 11.14 1.26
CA TYR A 74 -6.32 11.82 1.80
C TYR A 74 -6.07 13.31 2.00
N ASP A 75 -4.85 13.68 2.42
CA ASP A 75 -4.46 15.08 2.58
C ASP A 75 -4.57 15.85 1.25
N VAL A 76 -4.14 15.23 0.14
CA VAL A 76 -4.19 15.86 -1.20
C VAL A 76 -5.61 15.94 -1.76
N ILE A 77 -6.48 14.95 -1.50
CA ILE A 77 -7.83 14.91 -2.09
C ILE A 77 -8.80 15.80 -1.31
N VAL A 78 -8.72 15.77 0.02
CA VAL A 78 -9.74 16.37 0.90
C VAL A 78 -9.26 17.70 1.48
N GLU A 79 -7.96 17.99 1.39
CA GLU A 79 -7.30 19.17 1.98
C GLU A 79 -7.81 19.47 3.40
N PRO A 80 -7.73 18.49 4.33
CA PRO A 80 -8.19 18.70 5.69
C PRO A 80 -7.33 19.77 6.39
N PRO A 81 -7.88 20.47 7.40
CA PRO A 81 -7.13 21.46 8.16
C PRO A 81 -5.87 20.85 8.80
N GLY A 82 -4.77 21.62 8.83
CA GLY A 82 -3.49 21.13 9.34
C GLY A 82 -3.43 20.95 10.86
N ILE A 83 -4.13 21.82 11.61
CA ILE A 83 -4.18 21.79 13.08
C ILE A 83 -5.55 22.25 13.58
N GLY A 84 -6.08 21.58 14.61
CA GLY A 84 -7.29 21.99 15.30
C GLY A 84 -7.03 23.05 16.35
N SER A 85 -8.06 23.82 16.67
CA SER A 85 -8.05 24.64 17.88
C SER A 85 -9.39 24.49 18.60
N THR A 86 -9.34 24.34 19.92
CA THR A 86 -10.52 24.37 20.77
C THR A 86 -10.40 25.59 21.65
N GLN A 87 -11.41 26.47 21.58
CA GLN A 87 -11.57 27.54 22.55
C GLN A 87 -12.25 26.97 23.79
N ASP A 88 -11.66 27.23 24.94
CA ASP A 88 -12.30 26.96 26.22
C ASP A 88 -13.51 27.92 26.40
N PRO A 89 -14.75 27.41 26.57
CA PRO A 89 -15.94 28.24 26.69
C PRO A 89 -15.92 29.23 27.86
N THR A 90 -15.10 28.97 28.88
CA THR A 90 -15.06 29.77 30.11
C THR A 90 -13.92 30.77 30.14
N THR A 91 -12.78 30.45 29.53
CA THR A 91 -11.57 31.29 29.57
C THR A 91 -11.23 31.94 28.22
N GLY A 92 -11.94 31.59 27.14
CA GLY A 92 -11.68 32.09 25.79
C GLY A 92 -10.30 31.73 25.24
N THR A 93 -9.53 30.92 25.97
CA THR A 93 -8.16 30.56 25.61
C THR A 93 -8.18 29.54 24.50
N ILE A 94 -7.48 29.83 23.40
CA ILE A 94 -7.33 28.94 22.26
C ILE A 94 -6.28 27.88 22.62
N ARG A 95 -6.70 26.63 22.79
CA ARG A 95 -5.80 25.50 22.99
C ARG A 95 -5.61 24.77 21.66
N PRO A 96 -4.35 24.55 21.21
CA PRO A 96 -4.10 23.75 20.01
C PRO A 96 -4.52 22.30 20.28
N VAL A 97 -5.28 21.72 19.36
CA VAL A 97 -5.74 20.34 19.44
C VAL A 97 -5.17 19.58 18.25
N VAL A 98 -4.38 18.55 18.57
CA VAL A 98 -3.60 17.78 17.59
C VAL A 98 -4.43 16.65 16.98
N PHE A 99 -5.58 16.30 17.57
CA PHE A 99 -6.44 15.20 17.12
C PHE A 99 -7.86 15.67 16.95
N MET A 100 -8.45 15.41 15.78
CA MET A 100 -9.84 15.78 15.55
C MET A 100 -10.75 14.83 16.34
N SER A 101 -11.49 15.37 17.31
CA SER A 101 -12.37 14.59 18.18
C SER A 101 -13.78 14.52 17.57
N GLY A 102 -14.44 13.36 17.66
CA GLY A 102 -15.86 13.19 17.30
C GLY A 102 -16.20 12.88 15.85
N ARG A 103 -15.24 12.85 14.92
CA ARG A 103 -15.45 12.39 13.52
C ARG A 103 -14.34 11.42 13.10
N VAL A 104 -14.69 10.16 12.91
CA VAL A 104 -13.74 9.07 12.58
C VAL A 104 -13.21 9.11 11.15
N ASN A 105 -13.93 9.76 10.23
CA ASN A 105 -13.55 9.87 8.81
C ASN A 105 -12.76 11.15 8.48
N GLY A 106 -12.48 11.99 9.48
CA GLY A 106 -11.61 13.14 9.30
C GLY A 106 -10.37 12.99 10.16
N GLN A 107 -9.30 13.60 9.70
CA GLN A 107 -7.98 13.48 10.28
C GLN A 107 -7.26 14.82 10.00
N TYR A 108 -6.63 15.43 11.00
CA TYR A 108 -5.71 16.54 10.72
C TYR A 108 -4.44 16.02 10.03
N ILE A 109 -3.84 16.84 9.16
CA ILE A 109 -2.59 16.46 8.47
C ILE A 109 -1.50 16.05 9.51
N ILE A 110 -1.42 16.78 10.63
CA ILE A 110 -0.42 16.51 11.67
C ILE A 110 -0.65 15.20 12.43
N GLU A 111 -1.89 14.75 12.65
CA GLU A 111 -2.14 13.44 13.29
C GLU A 111 -1.84 12.28 12.31
N GLY A 112 -2.01 12.50 11.01
CA GLY A 112 -1.67 11.55 9.94
C GLY A 112 -0.17 11.36 9.83
N LEU A 113 0.55 12.45 9.54
CA LEU A 113 2.00 12.46 9.43
C LEU A 113 2.71 11.96 10.70
N SER A 114 2.26 12.37 11.89
CA SER A 114 2.86 11.89 13.14
C SER A 114 2.63 10.39 13.37
N SER A 115 1.43 9.88 13.05
CA SER A 115 1.14 8.45 13.19
C SER A 115 1.92 7.59 12.19
N GLY A 116 2.05 8.03 10.93
CA GLY A 116 2.89 7.37 9.93
C GLY A 116 4.36 7.35 10.34
N PHE A 117 4.87 8.45 10.91
CA PHE A 117 6.26 8.53 11.37
C PHE A 117 6.54 7.56 12.51
N MET A 118 5.65 7.49 13.50
CA MET A 118 5.77 6.55 14.62
C MET A 118 5.69 5.09 14.14
N PHE A 119 4.88 4.80 13.14
CA PHE A 119 4.80 3.47 12.56
C PHE A 119 6.11 3.06 11.87
N VAL A 120 6.70 3.96 11.08
CA VAL A 120 7.98 3.71 10.41
C VAL A 120 9.12 3.58 11.44
N LEU A 121 9.13 4.40 12.49
CA LEU A 121 10.08 4.24 13.60
C LEU A 121 9.96 2.88 14.27
N GLY A 122 8.74 2.39 14.50
CA GLY A 122 8.52 1.05 15.03
C GLY A 122 9.05 -0.04 14.09
N GLY A 123 8.81 0.09 12.78
CA GLY A 123 9.33 -0.83 11.76
C GLY A 123 10.86 -0.83 11.67
N ILE A 124 11.49 0.34 11.67
CA ILE A 124 12.95 0.48 11.72
C ILE A 124 13.51 -0.12 13.01
N GLY A 125 12.78 0.00 14.13
CA GLY A 125 13.15 -0.62 15.41
C GLY A 125 13.29 -2.14 15.33
N ILE A 126 12.40 -2.82 14.59
CA ILE A 126 12.49 -4.26 14.35
C ILE A 126 13.73 -4.58 13.50
N VAL A 127 14.02 -3.77 12.47
CA VAL A 127 15.23 -3.94 11.64
C VAL A 127 16.50 -3.72 12.47
N MET A 128 16.51 -2.75 13.38
CA MET A 128 17.62 -2.55 14.32
C MET A 128 17.83 -3.74 15.24
N LEU A 129 16.74 -4.39 15.69
CA LEU A 129 16.83 -5.59 16.50
C LEU A 129 17.43 -6.76 15.71
N ASP A 130 17.09 -6.90 14.42
CA ASP A 130 17.71 -7.90 13.54
C ASP A 130 19.22 -7.65 13.37
N LEU A 131 19.62 -6.38 13.14
CA LEU A 131 21.03 -5.99 13.08
C LEU A 131 21.78 -6.21 14.40
N ALA A 132 21.08 -6.20 15.54
CA ALA A 132 21.66 -6.50 16.85
C ALA A 132 21.98 -7.99 17.02
N LEU A 133 21.41 -8.89 16.21
CA LEU A 133 21.69 -10.33 16.25
C LEU A 133 22.93 -10.72 15.44
N ASP A 134 23.40 -9.83 14.55
CA ASP A 134 24.57 -10.07 13.71
C ASP A 134 25.80 -10.48 14.54
N LYS A 135 26.44 -11.58 14.16
CA LYS A 135 27.62 -12.14 14.85
C LYS A 135 28.89 -11.37 14.50
N ASN A 136 28.90 -10.61 13.41
CA ASN A 136 30.07 -9.90 12.90
C ASN A 136 30.28 -8.51 13.55
N LYS A 137 29.47 -8.13 14.54
CA LYS A 137 29.57 -6.81 15.22
C LYS A 137 30.09 -6.94 16.65
N ALA A 138 30.80 -5.90 17.10
CA ALA A 138 31.29 -5.80 18.48
C ALA A 138 30.13 -5.79 19.49
N LYS A 139 30.35 -6.39 20.68
CA LYS A 139 29.32 -6.55 21.72
C LYS A 139 28.63 -5.23 22.12
N SER A 140 29.39 -4.13 22.20
CA SER A 140 28.86 -2.80 22.52
C SER A 140 27.91 -2.28 21.45
N VAL A 141 28.26 -2.44 20.18
CA VAL A 141 27.45 -2.02 19.03
C VAL A 141 26.15 -2.84 18.95
N LYS A 142 26.24 -4.14 19.23
CA LYS A 142 25.05 -5.01 19.33
C LYS A 142 24.11 -4.55 20.44
N ALA A 143 24.66 -4.24 21.61
CA ALA A 143 23.88 -3.71 22.72
C ALA A 143 23.20 -2.38 22.35
N SER A 144 23.89 -1.47 21.65
CA SER A 144 23.28 -0.22 21.21
C SER A 144 22.13 -0.42 20.21
N TYR A 145 22.28 -1.33 19.24
CA TYR A 145 21.20 -1.63 18.29
C TYR A 145 20.00 -2.30 18.99
N ALA A 146 20.25 -3.20 19.95
CA ALA A 146 19.18 -3.83 20.72
C ALA A 146 18.41 -2.80 21.57
N VAL A 147 19.12 -1.91 22.29
CA VAL A 147 18.48 -0.87 23.10
C VAL A 147 17.74 0.14 22.23
N ALA A 148 18.33 0.58 21.11
CA ALA A 148 17.67 1.48 20.17
C ALA A 148 16.44 0.83 19.50
N GLY A 149 16.52 -0.45 19.14
CA GLY A 149 15.41 -1.21 18.57
C GLY A 149 14.25 -1.38 19.55
N VAL A 150 14.54 -1.83 20.78
CA VAL A 150 13.49 -2.01 21.80
C VAL A 150 12.86 -0.68 22.18
N SER A 151 13.65 0.38 22.39
CA SER A 151 13.13 1.70 22.75
C SER A 151 12.25 2.29 21.64
N SER A 152 12.66 2.19 20.37
CA SER A 152 11.84 2.68 19.25
C SER A 152 10.51 1.93 19.12
N ILE A 153 10.49 0.60 19.30
CA ILE A 153 9.23 -0.18 19.29
C ILE A 153 8.32 0.22 20.45
N VAL A 154 8.88 0.37 21.66
CA VAL A 154 8.10 0.77 22.84
C VAL A 154 7.50 2.17 22.66
N ILE A 155 8.30 3.12 22.17
CA ILE A 155 7.82 4.48 21.91
C ILE A 155 6.70 4.46 20.86
N ALA A 156 6.89 3.74 19.75
CA ALA A 156 5.87 3.62 18.71
C ALA A 156 4.57 3.00 19.26
N TYR A 157 4.67 1.96 20.09
CA TYR A 157 3.53 1.30 20.71
C TYR A 157 2.77 2.20 21.69
N VAL A 158 3.49 2.89 22.58
CA VAL A 158 2.88 3.81 23.56
C VAL A 158 2.16 4.95 22.84
N MET A 159 2.81 5.54 21.82
CA MET A 159 2.22 6.62 21.03
C MET A 159 1.00 6.16 20.21
N SER A 160 1.04 4.95 19.64
CA SER A 160 -0.11 4.37 18.94
C SER A 160 -1.28 4.11 19.90
N SER A 161 -0.98 3.61 21.10
CA SER A 161 -1.98 3.35 22.14
C SER A 161 -2.62 4.63 22.69
N TRP A 162 -1.88 5.75 22.66
CA TRP A 162 -2.37 7.05 23.12
C TRP A 162 -3.59 7.54 22.33
N ARG A 163 -3.69 7.21 21.02
CA ARG A 163 -4.87 7.52 20.20
C ARG A 163 -6.15 6.85 20.72
N LYS A 164 -6.05 5.65 21.28
CA LYS A 164 -7.20 4.98 21.89
C LYS A 164 -7.63 5.69 23.16
N GLU A 165 -6.69 6.09 24.00
CA GLU A 165 -6.99 6.75 25.28
C GLU A 165 -7.69 8.10 25.07
N THR A 166 -7.28 8.90 24.08
CA THR A 166 -7.93 10.20 23.80
C THR A 166 -9.36 10.05 23.31
N THR A 167 -9.64 9.06 22.45
CA THR A 167 -10.98 8.79 21.95
C THR A 167 -11.92 8.25 23.04
N TRP A 168 -11.43 7.36 23.91
CA TRP A 168 -12.19 6.87 25.06
C TRP A 168 -12.49 7.95 26.10
N ARG A 169 -11.49 8.80 26.43
CA ARG A 169 -11.69 9.91 27.36
C ARG A 169 -12.71 10.92 26.86
N GLU A 170 -12.71 11.22 25.57
CA GLU A 170 -13.70 12.14 25.02
C GLU A 170 -15.11 11.53 25.04
N HIS A 171 -15.27 10.26 24.66
CA HIS A 171 -16.58 9.59 24.74
C HIS A 171 -17.15 9.56 26.17
N SER A 172 -16.28 9.44 27.18
CA SER A 172 -16.68 9.49 28.60
C SER A 172 -17.04 10.90 29.10
N ARG A 173 -16.63 11.96 28.40
CA ARG A 173 -16.98 13.36 28.73
C ARG A 173 -18.26 13.85 28.06
N ILE A 174 -18.79 13.12 27.07
CA ILE A 174 -20.09 13.44 26.50
C ILE A 174 -21.15 13.04 27.53
N PRO A 175 -21.86 13.98 28.19
CA PRO A 175 -23.00 13.60 29.00
C PRO A 175 -23.97 12.86 28.10
N ARG A 176 -24.37 11.64 28.49
CA ARG A 176 -25.50 10.95 27.84
C ARG A 176 -26.70 11.87 27.99
N ARG A 177 -26.96 12.69 26.97
CA ARG A 177 -28.21 13.43 26.87
C ARG A 177 -29.26 12.35 26.65
N SER A 178 -29.94 11.96 27.72
CA SER A 178 -31.19 11.23 27.59
C SER A 178 -32.04 12.06 26.64
N LYS A 179 -32.54 11.43 25.58
CA LYS A 179 -33.65 12.01 24.85
C LYS A 179 -34.87 11.93 25.77
N THR A 180 -34.93 12.82 26.76
CA THR A 180 -36.20 13.24 27.31
C THR A 180 -36.67 14.34 26.37
N VAL A 181 -37.21 13.90 25.23
CA VAL A 181 -38.15 14.70 24.46
C VAL A 181 -39.50 14.42 25.11
N ASP A 182 -40.06 15.46 25.71
CA ASP A 182 -41.47 15.64 26.04
C ASP A 182 -42.37 14.39 25.89
N GLY A 183 -42.62 13.72 27.02
CA GLY A 183 -43.89 13.03 27.28
C GLY A 183 -44.33 11.86 26.39
N ALA A 184 -43.52 11.34 25.46
CA ALA A 184 -43.94 10.24 24.59
C ALA A 184 -43.04 9.00 24.78
N VAL A 185 -43.48 8.12 25.68
CA VAL A 185 -43.06 6.72 25.72
C VAL A 185 -43.59 6.05 24.46
N LEU A 186 -42.76 6.00 23.40
CA LEU A 186 -43.01 5.08 22.30
C LEU A 186 -42.57 3.69 22.75
N ARG A 187 -43.53 2.95 23.33
CA ARG A 187 -43.45 1.49 23.44
C ARG A 187 -43.43 0.94 22.02
N HIS A 188 -42.31 0.34 21.61
CA HIS A 188 -42.24 -0.49 20.43
C HIS A 188 -42.58 -1.92 20.81
N ASP A 189 -43.87 -2.21 21.01
CA ASP A 189 -44.40 -3.56 21.09
C ASP A 189 -45.84 -3.51 20.57
N GLU A 190 -46.06 -3.77 19.28
CA GLU A 190 -47.27 -4.44 18.76
C GLU A 190 -47.00 -4.89 17.30
N PRO A 191 -47.08 -6.19 17.00
CA PRO A 191 -47.08 -6.72 15.64
C PRO A 191 -48.52 -6.89 15.12
N PHE A 192 -48.70 -6.84 13.80
CA PHE A 192 -49.88 -7.37 13.07
C PHE A 192 -51.24 -6.67 13.26
N SER A 193 -51.74 -6.03 12.17
CA SER A 193 -52.99 -6.40 11.46
C SER A 193 -53.83 -5.23 10.90
N LEU A 194 -54.16 -5.39 9.61
CA LEU A 194 -55.41 -5.03 8.91
C LEU A 194 -55.74 -3.57 8.58
N LEU A 195 -55.54 -3.25 7.30
CA LEU A 195 -56.60 -2.96 6.32
C LEU A 195 -58.01 -2.67 6.89
N SER A 196 -58.44 -1.41 6.89
CA SER A 196 -59.87 -1.06 6.83
C SER A 196 -60.08 0.23 6.06
N ILE A 197 -60.95 0.13 5.06
CA ILE A 197 -61.40 1.09 4.05
C ILE A 197 -62.10 2.30 4.70
N PRO A 198 -62.02 3.53 4.14
CA PRO A 198 -62.83 4.65 4.62
C PRO A 198 -64.29 4.49 4.20
N ALA A 199 -65.20 4.72 5.17
CA ALA A 199 -66.64 4.69 4.98
C ALA A 199 -67.14 5.92 4.19
N SER A 200 -68.10 5.65 3.30
CA SER A 200 -69.25 6.52 2.99
C SER A 200 -70.49 5.83 3.51
#